data_AF-A0A3P1VUJ8-F1
#
_entry.id   AF-A0A3P1VUJ8-F1
#
_cell.length_a   1.000
_cell.length_b   1.000
_cell.length_c   1.000
_cell.angle_alpha   90.00
_cell.angle_beta   90.00
_cell.angle_gamma   90.00
#
_symmetry.space_group_name_H-M   'P 1'
#
loop_
_entity.id
_entity.type
_entity.pdbx_description
1 polymer ?
#
loop_
_entity_poly.entity_id
_entity_poly.type
_entity_poly.pdbx_seq_one_letter_code
_entity_poly.pdbx_strand_id
1 'polypeptide(L)'
;MLYNINLLGFLLITVSFLFGIKLPDWDFKLRLRHRSILTHSPFVTIIFITLYETKTSYFFKYFIVGFSIAIAIHILFDLFPRKWYGGALLKIPFNNISCSEETTKIFFTITALVSIFLGIFYMTDIQEYYFVLFYSILTFIKKRKYENSFIKPAFIFSFLYIFLGSFKFEVLSKLIREVISKFL
;
A
#
# COMPACT_ATOMS: atom_id res chain seq x y z
N MET A 1 -28.70 10.15 -15.09
CA MET A 1 -28.54 9.09 -14.07
C MET A 1 -27.45 9.54 -13.12
N LEU A 2 -27.81 10.07 -11.95
CA LEU A 2 -26.82 10.41 -10.92
C LEU A 2 -26.14 9.09 -10.52
N TYR A 3 -24.85 8.96 -10.77
CA TYR A 3 -24.07 7.84 -10.26
C TYR A 3 -24.26 7.82 -8.73
N ASN A 4 -24.80 6.73 -8.18
CA ASN A 4 -24.84 6.51 -6.74
C ASN A 4 -23.40 6.31 -6.25
N ILE A 5 -22.69 7.41 -6.01
CA ILE A 5 -21.34 7.42 -5.46
C ILE A 5 -21.42 6.79 -4.07
N ASN A 6 -20.63 5.73 -3.83
CA ASN A 6 -20.54 5.12 -2.51
C ASN A 6 -19.70 5.98 -1.56
N LEU A 7 -20.29 7.07 -1.09
CA LEU A 7 -19.65 8.06 -0.23
C LEU A 7 -19.13 7.42 1.06
N LEU A 8 -19.88 6.50 1.66
CA LEU A 8 -19.46 5.78 2.86
C LEU A 8 -18.22 4.92 2.56
N GLY A 9 -18.21 4.18 1.46
CA GLY A 9 -17.06 3.38 1.04
C GLY A 9 -15.80 4.23 0.82
N PHE A 10 -15.93 5.38 0.16
CA PHE A 10 -14.84 6.33 -0.02
C PHE A 10 -14.36 6.98 1.28
N LEU A 11 -15.27 7.28 2.21
CA LEU A 11 -14.90 7.74 3.54
C LEU A 11 -14.10 6.67 4.29
N LEU A 12 -14.54 5.41 4.24
CA LEU A 12 -13.85 4.29 4.88
C LEU A 12 -12.46 4.04 4.27
N ILE A 13 -12.34 4.08 2.93
CA ILE A 13 -11.05 4.03 2.24
C ILE A 13 -10.15 5.19 2.69
N THR A 14 -10.70 6.40 2.82
CA THR A 14 -9.92 7.58 3.27
C THR A 14 -9.37 7.36 4.67
N VAL A 15 -10.21 6.96 5.61
CA VAL A 15 -9.81 6.73 7.01
C VAL A 15 -8.78 5.61 7.08
N SER A 16 -9.01 4.49 6.39
CA SER A 16 -8.12 3.34 6.40
C SER A 16 -6.78 3.63 5.74
N PHE A 17 -6.76 4.42 4.67
CA PHE A 17 -5.53 4.88 4.01
C PHE A 17 -4.70 5.78 4.93
N LEU A 18 -5.34 6.77 5.58
CA LEU A 18 -4.67 7.65 6.53
C LEU A 18 -4.12 6.91 7.76
N PHE A 19 -4.78 5.83 8.17
CA PHE A 19 -4.30 4.94 9.22
C PHE A 19 -3.13 4.09 8.73
N GLY A 20 -3.25 3.45 7.57
CA GLY A 20 -2.22 2.59 6.97
C GLY A 20 -0.91 3.31 6.69
N ILE A 21 -0.96 4.55 6.19
CA ILE A 21 0.27 5.32 5.91
C ILE A 21 1.05 5.65 7.19
N LYS A 22 0.37 5.71 8.35
CA LYS A 22 0.97 6.06 9.65
C LYS A 22 1.32 4.84 10.51
N LEU A 23 0.69 3.69 10.29
CA LEU A 23 0.89 2.51 11.14
C LEU A 23 2.36 2.08 11.25
N PRO A 24 3.16 2.06 10.16
CA PRO A 24 4.58 1.71 10.27
C PRO A 24 5.31 2.57 11.31
N ASP A 25 5.09 3.89 11.31
CA ASP A 25 5.63 4.86 12.29
C ASP A 25 5.02 4.77 13.70
N TRP A 26 3.97 3.97 13.89
CA TRP A 26 3.40 3.75 15.23
C TRP A 26 4.24 2.78 16.06
N ASP A 27 5.28 2.17 15.50
CA ASP A 27 6.27 1.42 16.26
C ASP A 27 6.76 2.21 17.48
N PHE A 28 7.07 3.50 17.34
CA PHE A 28 7.45 4.37 18.46
C PHE A 28 6.35 4.49 19.53
N LYS A 29 5.09 4.61 19.12
CA LYS A 29 3.95 4.72 20.03
C LYS A 29 3.66 3.41 20.77
N LEU A 30 3.89 2.30 20.09
CA LEU A 30 3.72 0.95 20.61
C LEU A 30 4.95 0.45 21.39
N ARG A 31 5.95 1.32 21.61
CA ARG A 31 7.23 0.98 22.27
C ARG A 31 7.96 -0.17 21.57
N LEU A 32 7.77 -0.30 20.26
CA LEU A 32 8.50 -1.19 19.39
C LEU A 32 9.72 -0.45 18.83
N ARG A 33 10.73 -1.20 18.40
CA ARG A 33 11.86 -0.61 17.69
C ARG A 33 11.42 -0.18 16.29
N HIS A 34 12.01 0.91 15.80
CA HIS A 34 11.70 1.42 14.47
C HIS A 34 11.87 0.33 13.41
N ARG A 35 10.94 0.25 12.45
CA ARG A 35 10.86 -0.80 11.42
C ARG A 35 10.58 -2.18 11.99
N SER A 36 9.64 -2.24 12.92
CA SER A 36 9.15 -3.51 13.47
C SER A 36 8.41 -4.34 12.42
N ILE A 37 8.69 -5.64 12.37
CA ILE A 37 7.99 -6.59 11.50
C ILE A 37 6.47 -6.58 11.72
N LEU A 38 5.99 -6.24 12.92
CA LEU A 38 4.55 -6.19 13.19
C LEU A 38 3.85 -5.01 12.49
N THR A 39 4.51 -3.85 12.39
CA THR A 39 3.94 -2.65 11.78
C THR A 39 4.30 -2.50 10.31
N HIS A 40 5.34 -3.18 9.85
CA HIS A 40 5.85 -3.15 8.47
C HIS A 40 5.50 -4.41 7.67
N SER A 41 4.52 -5.21 8.13
CA SER A 41 4.00 -6.40 7.45
C SER A 41 2.56 -6.19 6.99
N PRO A 42 2.02 -7.06 6.11
CA PRO A 42 0.59 -7.05 5.80
C PRO A 42 -0.27 -7.67 6.93
N PHE A 43 0.30 -7.90 8.14
CA PHE A 43 -0.37 -8.62 9.22
C PHE A 43 -1.73 -8.01 9.60
N VAL A 44 -1.79 -6.68 9.76
CA VAL A 44 -3.05 -5.99 10.07
C VAL A 44 -4.05 -6.09 8.92
N THR A 45 -3.59 -6.03 7.67
CA THR A 45 -4.44 -6.27 6.49
C THR A 45 -5.03 -7.69 6.52
N ILE A 46 -4.23 -8.69 6.89
CA ILE A 46 -4.68 -10.09 7.01
C ILE A 46 -5.76 -10.23 8.08
N ILE A 47 -5.64 -9.56 9.22
CA ILE A 47 -6.71 -9.54 10.25
C ILE A 47 -8.02 -9.00 9.65
N PHE A 48 -7.95 -7.88 8.91
CA PHE A 48 -9.14 -7.33 8.27
C PHE A 48 -9.72 -8.25 7.19
N ILE A 49 -8.89 -8.98 6.46
CA ILE A 49 -9.33 -10.02 5.52
C ILE A 49 -10.07 -11.13 6.28
N THR A 50 -9.51 -11.67 7.37
CA THR A 50 -10.19 -12.69 8.17
C THR A 50 -11.55 -12.19 8.69
N LEU A 51 -11.63 -10.93 9.12
CA LEU A 51 -12.89 -10.33 9.55
C LEU A 51 -13.88 -10.13 8.38
N TYR A 52 -13.39 -9.76 7.21
CA TYR A 52 -14.20 -9.66 6.00
C TYR A 52 -14.80 -11.01 5.62
N GLU A 53 -13.99 -12.07 5.55
CA GLU A 53 -14.44 -13.41 5.16
C GLU A 53 -15.41 -14.02 6.20
N THR A 54 -15.25 -13.72 7.49
CA THR A 54 -16.11 -14.28 8.55
C THR A 54 -17.43 -13.53 8.74
N LYS A 55 -17.46 -12.21 8.50
CA LYS A 55 -18.64 -11.37 8.73
C LYS A 55 -19.30 -10.89 7.44
N THR A 56 -18.69 -11.09 6.27
CA THR A 56 -19.12 -10.61 4.94
C THR A 56 -19.47 -9.12 4.91
N SER A 57 -18.80 -8.31 5.73
CA SER A 57 -19.09 -6.87 5.84
C SER A 57 -18.25 -6.05 4.88
N TYR A 58 -18.90 -5.35 3.94
CA TYR A 58 -18.26 -4.42 3.01
C TYR A 58 -17.42 -3.34 3.71
N PHE A 59 -17.69 -3.03 4.98
CA PHE A 59 -16.84 -2.16 5.79
C PHE A 59 -15.37 -2.62 5.76
N PHE A 60 -15.12 -3.91 6.02
CA PHE A 60 -13.75 -4.44 6.05
C PHE A 60 -13.11 -4.43 4.67
N LYS A 61 -13.88 -4.66 3.60
CA LYS A 61 -13.39 -4.53 2.22
C LYS A 61 -12.82 -3.14 1.95
N TYR A 62 -13.58 -2.09 2.25
CA TYR A 62 -13.12 -0.70 2.09
C TYR A 62 -11.90 -0.39 2.97
N PHE A 63 -11.85 -0.97 4.16
CA PHE A 63 -10.69 -0.85 5.03
C PHE A 63 -9.44 -1.51 4.41
N ILE A 64 -9.55 -2.75 3.93
CA ILE A 64 -8.47 -3.48 3.26
C ILE A 64 -7.93 -2.68 2.07
N VAL A 65 -8.82 -2.18 1.21
CA VAL A 65 -8.45 -1.44 -0.01
C VAL A 65 -7.56 -0.23 0.32
N GLY A 66 -8.03 0.69 1.18
CA GLY A 66 -7.26 1.90 1.51
C GLY A 66 -6.01 1.60 2.34
N PHE A 67 -6.15 0.75 3.35
CA PHE A 67 -5.08 0.42 4.28
C PHE A 67 -3.91 -0.29 3.59
N SER A 68 -4.20 -1.30 2.76
CA SER A 68 -3.18 -2.11 2.10
C SER A 68 -2.36 -1.28 1.11
N ILE A 69 -3.00 -0.42 0.31
CA ILE A 69 -2.27 0.48 -0.60
C ILE A 69 -1.41 1.48 0.18
N ALA A 70 -1.91 2.02 1.29
CA ALA A 70 -1.15 2.96 2.10
C ALA A 70 0.09 2.32 2.76
N ILE A 71 -0.03 1.07 3.25
CA ILE A 71 1.11 0.28 3.73
C ILE A 71 2.14 0.09 2.62
N ALA A 72 1.71 -0.31 1.42
CA ALA A 72 2.63 -0.48 0.30
C ALA A 72 3.42 0.79 -0.01
N ILE A 73 2.76 1.95 -0.06
CA ILE A 73 3.41 3.24 -0.33
C ILE A 73 4.44 3.54 0.76
N HIS A 74 4.08 3.36 2.04
CA HIS A 74 5.03 3.57 3.14
C HIS A 74 6.27 2.70 2.98
N ILE A 75 6.08 1.40 2.79
CA ILE A 75 7.16 0.42 2.67
C ILE A 75 8.03 0.68 1.45
N LEU A 76 7.45 1.14 0.34
CA LEU A 76 8.23 1.53 -0.84
C LEU A 76 9.19 2.68 -0.56
N PHE A 77 8.82 3.67 0.26
CA PHE A 77 9.77 4.72 0.68
C PHE A 77 10.85 4.15 1.59
N ASP A 78 10.48 3.29 2.54
CA ASP A 78 11.42 2.65 3.47
C ASP A 78 12.43 1.70 2.82
N LEU A 79 12.10 1.18 1.64
CA LEU A 79 12.97 0.36 0.79
C LEU A 79 14.14 1.14 0.17
N PHE A 80 14.11 2.48 0.19
CA PHE A 80 15.21 3.30 -0.34
C PHE A 80 15.76 4.27 0.73
N PRO A 81 16.28 3.77 1.86
CA PRO A 81 16.90 4.61 2.86
C PRO A 81 18.23 5.17 2.32
N ARG A 82 18.75 6.23 2.96
CA ARG A 82 20.08 6.78 2.61
C ARG A 82 21.21 5.76 2.79
N LYS A 83 21.12 4.93 3.83
CA LYS A 83 22.08 3.88 4.16
C LYS A 83 21.35 2.73 4.88
N TRP A 84 21.80 1.50 4.64
CA TRP A 84 21.25 0.30 5.25
C TRP A 84 21.98 -0.05 6.55
N TYR A 85 21.71 0.69 7.62
CA TYR A 85 22.24 0.39 8.95
C TYR A 85 21.28 0.84 10.06
N GLY A 86 21.48 0.32 11.27
CA GLY A 86 20.80 0.81 12.47
C GLY A 86 19.28 0.74 12.34
N GLY A 87 18.61 1.89 12.45
CA GLY A 87 17.15 2.01 12.35
C GLY A 87 16.56 1.69 10.98
N ALA A 88 17.38 1.59 9.93
CA ALA A 88 16.90 1.25 8.59
C ALA A 88 16.59 -0.24 8.40
N LEU A 89 17.12 -1.10 9.28
CA LEU A 89 16.99 -2.55 9.21
C LEU A 89 15.72 -3.02 9.92
N LEU A 90 15.06 -4.04 9.38
CA LEU A 90 13.89 -4.68 9.98
C LEU A 90 14.20 -5.19 11.39
N LYS A 91 13.25 -5.02 12.31
CA LYS A 91 13.38 -5.46 13.70
C LYS A 91 12.35 -6.53 14.02
N ILE A 92 12.81 -7.59 14.68
CA ILE A 92 11.93 -8.57 15.32
C ILE A 92 11.65 -8.07 16.74
N PRO A 93 10.37 -7.94 17.14
CA PRO A 93 10.02 -7.49 18.48
C PRO A 93 10.50 -8.51 19.54
N PHE A 94 10.52 -8.06 20.80
CA PHE A 94 10.76 -8.85 22.01
C PHE A 94 12.18 -9.40 22.23
N ASN A 95 13.02 -9.58 21.19
CA ASN A 95 14.36 -10.17 21.32
C ASN A 95 15.52 -9.26 20.91
N ASN A 96 15.29 -7.96 20.69
CA ASN A 96 16.32 -7.00 20.23
C ASN A 96 17.07 -7.40 18.94
N ILE A 97 16.49 -8.29 18.12
CA ILE A 97 17.09 -8.76 16.88
C ILE A 97 16.91 -7.73 15.78
N SER A 98 18.00 -7.42 15.08
CA SER A 98 18.00 -6.70 13.80
C SER A 98 18.25 -7.69 12.68
N CYS A 99 17.41 -7.68 11.66
CA CYS A 99 17.65 -8.44 10.45
C CYS A 99 18.82 -7.85 9.64
N SER A 100 19.36 -8.63 8.71
CA SER A 100 20.34 -8.16 7.74
C SER A 100 19.72 -7.19 6.74
N GLU A 101 20.56 -6.47 5.99
CA GLU A 101 20.13 -5.63 4.88
C GLU A 101 19.35 -6.43 3.83
N GLU A 102 19.86 -7.60 3.45
CA GLU A 102 19.23 -8.48 2.44
C GLU A 102 17.84 -8.95 2.90
N THR A 103 17.74 -9.47 4.13
CA THR A 103 16.46 -9.89 4.69
C THR A 103 15.47 -8.73 4.76
N THR A 104 15.92 -7.54 5.15
CA THR A 104 15.06 -6.35 5.21
C THR A 104 14.53 -5.97 3.83
N LYS A 105 15.41 -5.93 2.81
CA LYS A 105 15.02 -5.62 1.43
C LYS A 105 14.02 -6.63 0.87
N ILE A 106 14.27 -7.93 1.07
CA ILE A 106 13.37 -9.00 0.63
C ILE A 106 12.01 -8.82 1.30
N PHE A 107 12.00 -8.63 2.62
CA PHE A 107 10.77 -8.49 3.40
C PHE A 107 9.94 -7.27 2.99
N PHE A 108 10.57 -6.10 2.81
CA PHE A 108 9.90 -4.89 2.34
C PHE A 108 9.40 -5.02 0.91
N THR A 109 10.17 -5.65 0.02
CA THR A 109 9.75 -5.91 -1.35
C THR A 109 8.51 -6.81 -1.39
N ILE A 110 8.53 -7.94 -0.66
CA ILE A 110 7.39 -8.85 -0.56
C ILE A 110 6.19 -8.13 0.04
N THR A 111 6.38 -7.38 1.13
CA THR A 111 5.28 -6.65 1.77
C THR A 111 4.65 -5.64 0.83
N ALA A 112 5.45 -4.86 0.10
CA ALA A 112 4.93 -3.90 -0.88
C ALA A 112 4.15 -4.62 -1.98
N LEU A 113 4.70 -5.69 -2.57
CA LEU A 113 4.04 -6.47 -3.62
C LEU A 113 2.69 -7.04 -3.14
N VAL A 114 2.69 -7.74 -2.00
CA VAL A 114 1.49 -8.33 -1.40
C VAL A 114 0.46 -7.24 -1.09
N SER A 115 0.90 -6.12 -0.53
CA SER A 115 -0.03 -5.07 -0.10
C SER A 115 -0.66 -4.33 -1.29
N ILE A 116 0.08 -4.11 -2.40
CA ILE A 116 -0.50 -3.58 -3.64
C ILE A 116 -1.50 -4.58 -4.23
N PHE A 117 -1.11 -5.85 -4.31
CA PHE A 117 -1.97 -6.92 -4.81
C PHE A 117 -3.28 -7.01 -4.02
N LEU A 118 -3.22 -7.11 -2.70
CA LEU A 118 -4.41 -7.18 -1.84
C LEU A 118 -5.29 -5.94 -1.98
N GLY A 119 -4.68 -4.75 -2.03
CA GLY A 119 -5.42 -3.50 -2.21
C GLY A 119 -6.24 -3.49 -3.51
N ILE A 120 -5.64 -3.90 -4.64
CA ILE A 120 -6.32 -3.96 -5.95
C ILE A 120 -7.29 -5.14 -6.03
N PHE A 121 -6.93 -6.30 -5.49
CA PHE A 121 -7.73 -7.51 -5.54
C PHE A 121 -9.11 -7.31 -4.91
N TYR A 122 -9.16 -6.62 -3.76
CA TYR A 122 -10.40 -6.33 -3.03
C TYR A 122 -11.17 -5.11 -3.56
N MET A 123 -10.67 -4.39 -4.56
CA MET A 123 -11.47 -3.37 -5.24
C MET A 123 -12.56 -4.03 -6.08
N THR A 124 -13.76 -3.47 -6.04
CA THR A 124 -14.91 -3.98 -6.81
C THR A 124 -15.32 -3.05 -7.93
N ASP A 125 -14.94 -1.78 -7.85
CA ASP A 125 -15.33 -0.74 -8.82
C ASP A 125 -14.10 0.05 -9.27
N ILE A 126 -14.09 0.46 -10.54
CA ILE A 126 -13.05 1.30 -11.12
C ILE A 126 -12.96 2.68 -10.44
N GLN A 127 -14.07 3.19 -9.90
CA GLN A 127 -14.08 4.43 -9.13
C GLN A 127 -13.24 4.30 -7.85
N GLU A 128 -13.24 3.14 -7.19
CA GLU A 128 -12.36 2.87 -6.03
C GLU A 128 -10.89 2.92 -6.44
N TYR A 129 -10.56 2.33 -7.60
CA TYR A 129 -9.20 2.35 -8.15
C TYR A 129 -8.71 3.77 -8.43
N TYR A 130 -9.53 4.61 -9.08
CA TYR A 130 -9.17 6.01 -9.34
C TYR A 130 -9.12 6.85 -8.06
N PHE A 131 -10.03 6.61 -7.12
CA PHE A 131 -10.04 7.30 -5.84
C PHE A 131 -8.78 7.01 -5.02
N VAL A 132 -8.37 5.73 -4.95
CA VAL A 132 -7.12 5.35 -4.27
C VAL A 132 -5.89 5.84 -5.02
N LEU A 133 -5.90 5.86 -6.36
CA LEU A 133 -4.83 6.46 -7.17
C LEU A 133 -4.65 7.95 -6.83
N PHE A 134 -5.76 8.69 -6.72
CA PHE A 134 -5.74 10.09 -6.31
C PHE A 134 -5.09 10.29 -4.93
N TYR A 135 -5.51 9.51 -3.91
CA TYR A 135 -4.89 9.56 -2.58
C TYR A 135 -3.41 9.18 -2.59
N SER A 136 -3.05 8.20 -3.42
CA SER A 136 -1.67 7.77 -3.60
C SER A 136 -0.82 8.92 -4.15
N ILE A 137 -1.28 9.58 -5.22
CA ILE A 137 -0.62 10.75 -5.82
C ILE A 137 -0.43 11.87 -4.78
N LEU A 138 -1.49 12.22 -4.03
CA LEU A 138 -1.40 13.23 -2.96
C LEU A 138 -0.34 12.85 -1.91
N THR A 139 -0.29 11.57 -1.54
CA THR A 139 0.67 11.06 -0.56
C THR A 139 2.10 11.12 -1.07
N PHE A 140 2.34 10.73 -2.32
CA PHE A 140 3.63 10.88 -2.99
C PHE A 140 4.07 12.34 -3.03
N ILE A 141 3.20 13.26 -3.46
CA ILE A 141 3.48 14.70 -3.49
C ILE A 141 3.87 15.22 -2.10
N LYS A 142 3.14 14.80 -1.05
CA LYS A 142 3.44 15.18 0.33
C LYS A 142 4.78 14.62 0.80
N LYS A 143 5.06 13.34 0.54
CA LYS A 143 6.30 12.66 0.97
C LYS A 143 7.55 13.17 0.25
N ARG A 144 7.43 13.71 -0.97
CA ARG A 144 8.54 14.37 -1.70
C ARG A 144 9.33 15.37 -0.86
N LYS A 145 8.68 16.08 0.08
CA LYS A 145 9.32 17.11 0.93
C LYS A 145 10.22 16.52 2.03
N TYR A 146 9.98 15.27 2.41
CA TYR A 146 10.61 14.64 3.57
C TYR A 146 11.54 13.48 3.18
N GLU A 147 11.28 12.85 2.04
CA GLU A 147 11.97 11.65 1.57
C GLU A 147 13.04 11.98 0.53
N ASN A 148 14.20 11.33 0.64
CA ASN A 148 15.32 11.57 -0.28
C ASN A 148 15.16 10.85 -1.62
N SER A 149 14.41 9.76 -1.63
CA SER A 149 14.16 8.94 -2.81
C SER A 149 12.68 9.04 -3.15
N PHE A 150 12.34 9.89 -4.12
CA PHE A 150 10.96 10.03 -4.60
C PHE A 150 10.71 9.19 -5.85
N ILE A 151 11.63 9.28 -6.82
CA ILE A 151 11.46 8.73 -8.17
C ILE A 151 11.33 7.20 -8.12
N LYS A 152 12.19 6.51 -7.38
CA LYS A 152 12.18 5.03 -7.31
C LYS A 152 10.88 4.48 -6.70
N PRO A 153 10.43 4.91 -5.50
CA PRO A 153 9.12 4.52 -4.97
C PRO A 153 7.96 4.83 -5.91
N ALA A 154 7.92 6.03 -6.49
CA ALA A 154 6.83 6.46 -7.36
C ALA A 154 6.76 5.63 -8.64
N PHE A 155 7.90 5.34 -9.27
CA PHE A 155 7.98 4.53 -10.47
C PHE A 155 7.52 3.09 -10.20
N ILE A 156 8.05 2.46 -9.14
CA ILE A 156 7.69 1.08 -8.78
C ILE A 156 6.20 0.99 -8.45
N PHE A 157 5.68 1.91 -7.64
CA PHE A 157 4.25 1.96 -7.32
C PHE A 157 3.41 2.11 -8.58
N SER A 158 3.72 3.10 -9.43
CA SER A 158 2.92 3.37 -10.63
C SER A 158 2.92 2.18 -11.59
N PHE A 159 4.08 1.56 -11.81
CA PHE A 159 4.20 0.37 -12.64
C PHE A 159 3.34 -0.78 -12.10
N LEU A 160 3.51 -1.14 -10.83
CA LEU A 160 2.77 -2.25 -10.21
C LEU A 160 1.27 -1.98 -10.15
N TYR A 161 0.87 -0.76 -9.79
CA TYR A 161 -0.53 -0.37 -9.64
C TYR A 161 -1.26 -0.40 -10.99
N ILE A 162 -0.65 0.13 -12.06
CA ILE A 162 -1.21 0.08 -13.42
C ILE A 162 -1.20 -1.36 -13.95
N PHE A 163 -0.09 -2.09 -13.77
CA PHE A 163 0.03 -3.46 -14.25
C PHE A 163 -1.06 -4.35 -13.63
N LEU A 164 -1.17 -4.40 -12.31
CA LEU A 164 -2.18 -5.20 -11.62
C LEU A 164 -3.61 -4.67 -11.86
N GLY A 165 -3.78 -3.35 -11.92
CA GLY A 165 -5.05 -2.72 -12.29
C GLY A 165 -5.54 -3.16 -13.66
N SER A 166 -4.64 -3.33 -14.64
CA SER A 166 -4.98 -3.77 -15.99
C SER A 166 -5.48 -5.21 -16.08
N PHE A 167 -5.06 -6.09 -15.16
CA PHE A 167 -5.61 -7.44 -15.05
C PHE A 167 -6.97 -7.44 -14.34
N LYS A 168 -7.19 -6.49 -13.42
CA LYS A 168 -8.41 -6.42 -12.61
C LYS A 168 -9.57 -5.73 -13.34
N PHE A 169 -9.30 -4.67 -14.09
CA PHE A 169 -10.32 -3.82 -14.69
C PHE A 169 -10.21 -3.77 -16.22
N GLU A 170 -11.26 -4.22 -16.89
CA GLU A 170 -11.33 -4.29 -18.36
C GLU A 170 -11.09 -2.93 -19.02
N VAL A 171 -11.63 -1.85 -18.44
CA VAL A 171 -11.44 -0.47 -18.93
C VAL A 171 -9.95 -0.10 -19.01
N LEU A 172 -9.17 -0.45 -17.99
CA LEU A 172 -7.72 -0.19 -17.97
C LEU A 172 -7.00 -1.09 -18.98
N SER A 173 -7.40 -2.36 -19.09
CA SER A 173 -6.83 -3.29 -20.07
C SER A 173 -7.01 -2.79 -21.50
N LYS A 174 -8.21 -2.33 -21.86
CA LYS A 174 -8.52 -1.75 -23.18
C LYS A 174 -7.69 -0.50 -23.45
N LEU A 175 -7.64 0.43 -22.50
CA LEU A 175 -6.86 1.65 -22.62
C LEU A 175 -5.37 1.37 -22.88
N ILE A 176 -4.77 0.41 -22.16
CA ILE A 176 -3.36 0.04 -22.38
C ILE A 176 -3.16 -0.56 -23.76
N ARG A 177 -4.05 -1.44 -24.22
CA ARG A 177 -3.97 -2.04 -25.57
C ARG A 177 -4.06 -0.98 -26.67
N GLU A 178 -4.98 -0.02 -26.55
CA GLU A 178 -5.15 1.09 -27.50
C GLU A 178 -3.93 2.01 -27.54
N VAL A 179 -3.28 2.24 -26.40
CA VAL A 179 -2.04 3.03 -26.35
C VAL A 179 -0.92 2.25 -27.04
N ILE A 180 -0.73 0.98 -26.73
CA ILE A 180 0.32 0.14 -27.33
C ILE A 180 0.13 0.03 -28.84
N SER A 181 -1.10 -0.14 -29.34
CA SER A 181 -1.39 -0.27 -30.77
C SER A 181 -1.11 1.01 -31.57
N LYS A 182 -0.86 2.16 -30.93
CA LYS A 182 -0.44 3.39 -31.62
C LYS A 182 1.08 3.44 -31.85
N PHE A 183 1.83 2.59 -31.17
CA PHE A 183 3.30 2.53 -31.24
C PHE A 183 3.82 1.30 -32.00
N LEU A 184 2.95 0.34 -32.31
CA LEU A 184 3.22 -0.83 -33.16
C LEU A 184 2.64 -0.59 -34.55
#